data_AF-A0A096M2T9-F1
#
_entry.id   AF-A0A096M2T9-F1
#
_cell.length_a   1.000
_cell.length_b   1.000
_cell.length_c   1.000
_cell.angle_alpha   90.00
_cell.angle_beta   90.00
_cell.angle_gamma   90.00
#
_symmetry.space_group_name_H-M   'P 1'
#
loop_
_entity.id
_entity.type
_entity.pdbx_description
1 polymer ?
#
loop_
_entity_poly.entity_id
_entity_poly.type
_entity_poly.pdbx_seq_one_letter_code
_entity_poly.pdbx_strand_id
1 'polypeptide(L)'
;KNKHVLTKNSPDSLLTLQHAWIGLYHDEIRWNWLSGGFYQSDELKFQNWYPGEPNIPWYLPACGIMDRSGMWYDAPCEENIYPVCSNVSDEGANFFFVDAAMSWEEAQSYCRELYTDLAFPKSQFENSLIKAEIPDGVYGWIGLYLDTWKWSDGPMYGFVHWAVGKPDGETQRCGVATFDSSGVWDDWACDEMKPFICHHDSPPFTTQVVKLKLVGNATLDLNDPAVLENMKEELQLQLKQQGEAADVKLSWKKQQDGKIFHQEE
;
A
#
# COMPACT_ATOMS: atom_id res chain seq x y z
N LYS A 1 32.43 4.86 -0.69
CA LYS A 1 33.41 3.75 -0.86
C LYS A 1 33.49 2.99 0.46
N ASN A 2 32.75 1.90 0.61
CA ASN A 2 33.05 0.84 1.58
C ASN A 2 32.42 -0.44 1.01
N LYS A 3 33.20 -1.15 0.19
CA LYS A 3 32.87 -2.52 -0.22
C LYS A 3 33.37 -3.41 0.92
N HIS A 4 32.47 -3.97 1.71
CA HIS A 4 32.83 -5.09 2.58
C HIS A 4 32.99 -6.32 1.69
N VAL A 5 34.25 -6.73 1.54
CA VAL A 5 34.65 -7.99 0.93
C VAL A 5 34.23 -9.10 1.88
N LEU A 6 33.38 -10.01 1.42
CA LEU A 6 33.08 -11.26 2.11
C LEU A 6 34.37 -12.10 2.15
N THR A 7 35.00 -12.19 3.31
CA THR A 7 36.08 -13.13 3.57
C THR A 7 35.50 -14.53 3.75
N LYS A 8 36.03 -15.48 2.96
CA LYS A 8 35.78 -16.94 3.02
C LYS A 8 35.65 -17.44 4.46
N ASN A 9 34.50 -18.00 4.80
CA ASN A 9 34.30 -18.79 6.01
C ASN A 9 34.13 -20.29 5.68
N SER A 10 34.60 -21.09 6.64
CA SER A 10 34.69 -22.55 6.82
C SER A 10 33.79 -23.47 5.97
N PRO A 11 34.23 -24.69 5.58
CA PRO A 11 33.42 -25.65 4.83
C PRO A 11 32.16 -26.15 5.56
N ASP A 12 32.07 -25.94 6.88
CA ASP A 12 30.92 -26.36 7.70
C ASP A 12 29.75 -25.37 7.72
N SER A 13 29.88 -24.17 7.12
CA SER A 13 28.79 -23.16 7.12
C SER A 13 27.83 -23.26 5.92
N LEU A 14 28.00 -24.27 5.06
CA LEU A 14 27.22 -24.44 3.82
C LEU A 14 25.94 -25.28 4.01
N LEU A 15 25.66 -25.78 5.22
CA LEU A 15 24.55 -26.71 5.46
C LEU A 15 23.24 -26.10 5.97
N THR A 16 23.11 -24.79 6.21
CA THR A 16 21.94 -24.28 6.96
C THR A 16 21.38 -22.92 6.55
N LEU A 17 21.65 -22.41 5.35
CA LEU A 17 20.91 -21.25 4.85
C LEU A 17 19.60 -21.76 4.24
N GLN A 18 18.62 -22.08 5.09
CA GLN A 18 17.26 -22.44 4.67
C GLN A 18 16.30 -21.24 4.70
N HIS A 19 16.69 -20.14 5.33
CA HIS A 19 15.85 -18.97 5.54
C HIS A 19 16.66 -17.69 5.34
N ALA A 20 16.01 -16.65 4.84
CA ALA A 20 16.54 -15.29 4.85
C ALA A 20 15.50 -14.29 5.33
N TRP A 21 15.98 -13.26 6.03
CA TRP A 21 15.18 -12.10 6.37
C TRP A 21 14.63 -11.46 5.09
N ILE A 22 13.32 -11.20 5.12
CA ILE A 22 12.64 -10.34 4.18
C ILE A 22 12.25 -9.05 4.92
N GLY A 23 11.84 -8.01 4.19
CA GLY A 23 11.48 -6.72 4.80
C GLY A 23 10.23 -6.76 5.69
N LEU A 24 9.63 -7.93 5.93
CA LEU A 24 8.39 -8.09 6.67
C LEU A 24 8.67 -8.10 8.19
N TYR A 25 7.98 -7.27 8.95
CA TYR A 25 8.13 -7.18 10.39
C TYR A 25 6.81 -6.79 11.07
N HIS A 26 6.68 -7.18 12.33
CA HIS A 26 5.61 -6.78 13.22
C HIS A 26 6.15 -5.68 14.15
N ASP A 27 5.57 -4.49 14.07
CA ASP A 27 5.79 -3.38 15.02
C ASP A 27 4.47 -3.09 15.75
N GLU A 28 4.56 -2.68 17.01
CA GLU A 28 3.48 -2.37 17.97
C GLU A 28 2.03 -2.64 17.48
N ILE A 29 1.31 -3.52 18.20
CA ILE A 29 -0.11 -3.85 17.96
C ILE A 29 -0.91 -2.54 17.84
N ARG A 30 -1.29 -2.18 16.61
CA ARG A 30 -2.02 -0.95 16.32
C ARG A 30 -3.21 -1.28 15.45
N TRP A 31 -4.39 -1.08 16.01
CA TRP A 31 -5.62 -0.98 15.24
C TRP A 31 -5.60 0.29 14.40
N ASN A 32 -5.90 0.16 13.12
CA ASN A 32 -5.90 1.24 12.15
C ASN A 32 -7.28 1.43 11.53
N TRP A 33 -7.51 2.65 11.07
CA TRP A 33 -8.69 3.01 10.29
C TRP A 33 -8.32 3.17 8.82
N LEU A 34 -9.22 2.76 7.92
CA LEU A 34 -8.99 2.74 6.48
C LEU A 34 -8.70 4.08 5.80
N SER A 35 -9.03 5.19 6.43
CA SER A 35 -8.77 6.54 5.90
C SER A 35 -7.30 6.96 5.99
N GLY A 36 -6.36 6.01 6.02
CA GLY A 36 -4.91 6.17 5.88
C GLY A 36 -4.37 7.56 6.23
N GLY A 37 -4.04 7.78 7.50
CA GLY A 37 -3.48 9.05 7.90
C GLY A 37 -2.52 8.93 9.07
N PHE A 38 -1.29 9.33 8.80
CA PHE A 38 -0.42 10.04 9.74
C PHE A 38 -1.16 11.31 10.24
N TYR A 39 -2.23 11.14 11.02
CA TYR A 39 -2.88 12.22 11.75
C TYR A 39 -2.40 12.16 13.19
N GLN A 40 -1.31 12.89 13.43
CA GLN A 40 -1.00 13.38 14.77
C GLN A 40 -2.04 14.42 15.15
N SER A 41 -3.13 14.00 15.78
CA SER A 41 -3.96 14.86 16.62
C SER A 41 -4.88 14.01 17.48
N ASP A 42 -5.49 14.62 18.49
CA ASP A 42 -6.33 14.03 19.55
C ASP A 42 -7.56 13.20 19.08
N GLU A 43 -7.70 12.93 17.77
CA GLU A 43 -8.79 12.25 17.08
C GLU A 43 -8.74 10.71 17.17
N LEU A 44 -7.62 10.13 17.62
CA LEU A 44 -7.51 8.69 17.96
C LEU A 44 -8.05 8.33 19.36
N LYS A 45 -8.59 9.30 20.11
CA LYS A 45 -9.06 9.05 21.49
C LYS A 45 -10.43 8.37 21.54
N PHE A 46 -11.25 8.50 20.51
CA PHE A 46 -12.57 7.89 20.53
C PHE A 46 -12.45 6.39 20.29
N GLN A 47 -12.82 5.62 21.31
CA GLN A 47 -12.92 4.17 21.25
C GLN A 47 -14.23 3.75 21.89
N ASN A 48 -14.87 2.73 21.32
CA ASN A 48 -16.11 2.20 21.87
C ASN A 48 -16.13 0.66 21.90
N TRP A 49 -14.97 0.06 22.21
CA TRP A 49 -14.82 -1.38 22.39
C TRP A 49 -15.76 -1.94 23.45
N TYR A 50 -16.38 -3.08 23.16
CA TYR A 50 -17.11 -3.85 24.15
C TYR A 50 -16.17 -4.28 25.30
N PRO A 51 -16.65 -4.33 26.56
CA PRO A 51 -15.81 -4.78 27.66
C PRO A 51 -15.23 -6.19 27.42
N GLY A 52 -13.90 -6.28 27.31
CA GLY A 52 -13.19 -7.52 27.00
C GLY A 52 -12.63 -7.59 25.58
N GLU A 53 -12.98 -6.62 24.72
CA GLU A 53 -12.45 -6.48 23.36
C GLU A 53 -11.29 -5.46 23.28
N PRO A 54 -10.44 -5.54 22.24
CA PRO A 54 -10.34 -6.64 21.26
C PRO A 54 -9.77 -7.92 21.90
N ASN A 55 -10.28 -9.10 21.50
CA ASN A 55 -9.93 -10.39 22.10
C ASN A 55 -9.26 -11.40 21.14
N ILE A 56 -9.24 -11.10 19.83
CA ILE A 56 -8.52 -11.93 18.85
C ILE A 56 -7.02 -11.79 19.10
N PRO A 57 -6.28 -12.92 19.09
CA PRO A 57 -4.84 -12.87 19.22
C PRO A 57 -4.20 -11.91 18.21
N TRP A 58 -3.34 -11.04 18.72
CA TRP A 58 -2.80 -9.90 17.97
C TRP A 58 -1.95 -10.26 16.74
N TYR A 59 -1.55 -11.52 16.59
CA TYR A 59 -0.81 -12.02 15.42
C TYR A 59 -1.74 -12.52 14.30
N LEU A 60 -3.05 -12.65 14.57
CA LEU A 60 -4.05 -13.01 13.56
C LEU A 60 -4.67 -11.75 12.95
N PRO A 61 -4.99 -11.77 11.65
CA PRO A 61 -5.71 -10.67 11.02
C PRO A 61 -7.10 -10.55 11.65
N ALA A 62 -7.40 -9.34 12.14
CA ALA A 62 -8.65 -9.03 12.81
C ALA A 62 -9.23 -7.74 12.24
N CYS A 63 -10.54 -7.72 12.05
CA CYS A 63 -11.27 -6.60 11.50
C CYS A 63 -12.38 -6.20 12.46
N GLY A 64 -12.70 -4.92 12.54
CA GLY A 64 -13.65 -4.39 13.50
C GLY A 64 -15.08 -4.49 13.00
N ILE A 65 -15.97 -4.94 13.87
CA ILE A 65 -17.41 -4.93 13.69
C ILE A 65 -18.08 -4.06 14.74
N MET A 66 -19.26 -3.54 14.40
CA MET A 66 -20.14 -2.81 15.31
C MET A 66 -21.49 -3.53 15.41
N ASP A 67 -22.08 -3.57 16.60
CA ASP A 67 -23.47 -4.00 16.79
C ASP A 67 -24.44 -2.80 16.93
N ARG A 68 -25.73 -3.07 17.05
CA ARG A 68 -26.75 -2.01 17.25
C ARG A 68 -26.64 -1.25 18.58
N SER A 69 -25.90 -1.77 19.56
CA SER A 69 -25.58 -1.00 20.77
C SER A 69 -24.54 0.09 20.49
N GLY A 70 -23.82 -0.04 19.38
CA GLY A 70 -22.75 0.82 18.91
C GLY A 70 -21.39 0.40 19.44
N MET A 71 -21.29 -0.75 20.13
CA MET A 71 -20.04 -1.26 20.68
C MET A 71 -19.24 -1.99 19.62
N TRP A 72 -17.91 -1.91 19.73
CA TRP A 72 -16.98 -2.50 18.77
C TRP A 72 -16.47 -3.84 19.27
N TYR A 73 -16.27 -4.77 18.34
CA TYR A 73 -15.69 -6.08 18.55
C TYR A 73 -14.70 -6.36 17.42
N ASP A 74 -13.80 -7.31 17.62
CA ASP A 74 -12.98 -7.84 16.56
C ASP A 74 -13.52 -9.18 16.05
N ALA A 75 -13.39 -9.39 14.75
CA ALA A 75 -13.77 -10.60 14.05
C ALA A 75 -12.69 -10.99 13.04
N PRO A 76 -12.53 -12.28 12.71
CA PRO A 76 -11.68 -12.70 11.61
C PRO A 76 -12.14 -12.00 10.31
N CYS A 77 -11.22 -11.38 9.59
CA CYS A 77 -11.55 -10.56 8.41
C CYS A 77 -12.25 -11.35 7.27
N GLU A 78 -12.15 -12.68 7.28
CA GLU A 78 -12.75 -13.60 6.30
C GLU A 78 -14.20 -13.98 6.61
N GLU A 79 -14.75 -13.56 7.76
CA GLU A 79 -16.15 -13.81 8.09
C GLU A 79 -17.09 -13.04 7.13
N ASN A 80 -18.23 -13.65 6.81
CA ASN A 80 -19.24 -13.01 5.96
C ASN A 80 -20.17 -12.15 6.82
N ILE A 81 -19.90 -10.84 6.87
CA ILE A 81 -20.65 -9.84 7.66
C ILE A 81 -21.09 -8.69 6.74
N TYR A 82 -22.16 -8.00 7.12
CA TYR A 82 -22.75 -6.91 6.35
C TYR A 82 -21.88 -5.65 6.43
N PRO A 83 -21.54 -4.97 5.31
CA PRO A 83 -20.83 -3.69 5.36
C PRO A 83 -21.69 -2.57 5.94
N VAL A 84 -21.06 -1.67 6.69
CA VAL A 84 -21.56 -0.31 6.85
C VAL A 84 -20.63 0.63 6.08
N CYS A 85 -21.13 1.19 4.98
CA CYS A 85 -20.37 2.14 4.15
C CYS A 85 -20.57 3.58 4.62
N SER A 86 -19.65 4.45 4.23
CA SER A 86 -19.73 5.90 4.48
C SER A 86 -19.61 6.69 3.18
N ASN A 87 -20.35 7.79 3.07
CA ASN A 87 -20.11 8.85 2.12
C ASN A 87 -19.64 10.10 2.85
N VAL A 88 -18.39 10.49 2.62
CA VAL A 88 -17.78 11.65 3.25
C VAL A 88 -17.79 12.82 2.29
N SER A 89 -18.23 13.98 2.77
CA SER A 89 -18.28 15.24 2.04
C SER A 89 -17.84 16.39 2.95
N ASP A 90 -17.71 17.60 2.40
CA ASP A 90 -17.42 18.81 3.17
C ASP A 90 -18.51 19.13 4.22
N GLU A 91 -19.72 18.62 4.03
CA GLU A 91 -20.88 18.83 4.92
C GLU A 91 -20.96 17.79 6.04
N GLY A 92 -20.13 16.74 6.00
CA GLY A 92 -20.11 15.65 6.97
C GLY A 92 -20.13 14.26 6.33
N ALA A 93 -20.33 13.25 7.16
CA ALA A 93 -20.40 11.85 6.76
C ALA A 93 -21.82 11.29 6.90
N ASN A 94 -22.28 10.58 5.87
CA ASN A 94 -23.50 9.77 5.90
C ASN A 94 -23.12 8.29 5.92
N PHE A 95 -23.90 7.45 6.59
CA PHE A 95 -23.62 6.04 6.77
C PHE A 95 -24.75 5.18 6.19
N PHE A 96 -24.40 4.00 5.66
CA PHE A 96 -25.34 3.14 4.94
C PHE A 96 -25.07 1.68 5.28
N PHE A 97 -26.06 0.99 5.82
CA PHE A 97 -26.03 -0.46 5.96
C PHE A 97 -26.30 -1.14 4.62
N VAL A 98 -25.46 -2.11 4.26
CA VAL A 98 -25.58 -2.87 3.02
C VAL A 98 -26.03 -4.30 3.35
N ASP A 99 -27.22 -4.68 2.89
CA ASP A 99 -27.81 -6.00 3.12
C ASP A 99 -27.22 -7.08 2.17
N ALA A 100 -25.89 -7.19 2.17
CA ALA A 100 -25.13 -8.23 1.49
C ALA A 100 -23.91 -8.58 2.33
N ALA A 101 -23.89 -9.78 2.92
CA ALA A 101 -22.77 -10.25 3.71
C ALA A 101 -21.56 -10.60 2.82
N MET A 102 -20.37 -10.19 3.23
CA MET A 102 -19.13 -10.40 2.50
C MET A 102 -17.92 -10.33 3.44
N SER A 103 -16.73 -10.74 2.98
CA SER A 103 -15.49 -10.58 3.76
C SER A 103 -15.18 -9.09 3.95
N TRP A 104 -14.31 -8.76 4.90
CA TRP A 104 -13.98 -7.35 5.14
C TRP A 104 -13.28 -6.68 3.94
N GLU A 105 -12.43 -7.42 3.22
CA GLU A 105 -11.76 -6.92 2.01
C GLU A 105 -12.76 -6.68 0.86
N GLU A 106 -13.72 -7.60 0.69
CA GLU A 106 -14.82 -7.45 -0.26
C GLU A 106 -15.70 -6.25 0.13
N ALA A 107 -16.00 -6.09 1.43
CA ALA A 107 -16.77 -4.98 1.98
C ALA A 107 -16.10 -3.63 1.74
N GLN A 108 -14.78 -3.53 1.97
CA GLN A 108 -14.01 -2.34 1.64
C GLN A 108 -14.11 -2.04 0.14
N SER A 109 -13.83 -3.03 -0.71
CA SER A 109 -13.85 -2.86 -2.16
C SER A 109 -15.22 -2.38 -2.64
N TYR A 110 -16.29 -3.00 -2.15
CA TYR A 110 -17.67 -2.62 -2.42
C TYR A 110 -17.97 -1.18 -1.98
N CYS A 111 -17.59 -0.81 -0.74
CA CYS A 111 -17.81 0.54 -0.25
C CYS A 111 -17.01 1.58 -1.03
N ARG A 112 -15.81 1.27 -1.52
CA ARG A 112 -15.02 2.20 -2.35
C ARG A 112 -15.52 2.32 -3.79
N GLU A 113 -16.18 1.29 -4.31
CA GLU A 113 -16.78 1.32 -5.64
C GLU A 113 -18.04 2.19 -5.68
N LEU A 114 -18.88 2.12 -4.63
CA LEU A 114 -20.21 2.72 -4.61
C LEU A 114 -20.38 3.88 -3.61
N TYR A 115 -19.47 4.01 -2.66
CA TYR A 115 -19.46 5.02 -1.61
C TYR A 115 -18.04 5.62 -1.48
N THR A 116 -17.70 6.23 -0.34
CA THR A 116 -16.33 6.69 -0.07
C THR A 116 -15.45 5.54 0.45
N ASP A 117 -15.83 4.92 1.55
CA ASP A 117 -15.14 3.75 2.15
C ASP A 117 -16.04 3.12 3.23
N LEU A 118 -15.59 2.06 3.89
CA LEU A 118 -16.20 1.53 5.12
C LEU A 118 -16.31 2.62 6.20
N ALA A 119 -17.34 2.51 7.03
CA ALA A 119 -17.66 3.51 8.05
C ALA A 119 -16.56 3.62 9.11
N PHE A 120 -16.13 4.84 9.37
CA PHE A 120 -15.17 5.18 10.43
C PHE A 120 -15.79 6.24 11.35
N PRO A 121 -16.24 5.88 12.56
CA PRO A 121 -16.74 6.85 13.53
C PRO A 121 -15.61 7.68 14.15
N LYS A 122 -15.61 9.00 13.89
CA LYS A 122 -14.65 9.95 14.47
C LYS A 122 -15.07 10.45 15.86
N SER A 123 -16.31 10.19 16.26
CA SER A 123 -16.86 10.66 17.54
C SER A 123 -18.01 9.79 18.02
N GLN A 124 -18.43 9.97 19.28
CA GLN A 124 -19.62 9.30 19.83
C GLN A 124 -20.90 9.66 19.07
N PHE A 125 -20.97 10.86 18.50
CA PHE A 125 -22.09 11.28 17.67
C PHE A 125 -22.14 10.47 16.38
N GLU A 126 -21.03 10.40 15.63
CA GLU A 126 -20.96 9.58 14.41
C GLU A 126 -21.19 8.10 14.70
N ASN A 127 -20.64 7.56 15.80
CA ASN A 127 -20.90 6.19 16.24
C ASN A 127 -22.40 5.92 16.46
N SER A 128 -23.13 6.93 16.96
CA SER A 128 -24.58 6.84 17.16
C SER A 128 -25.36 6.90 15.85
N LEU A 129 -24.81 7.52 14.80
CA LEU A 129 -25.38 7.48 13.45
C LEU A 129 -25.15 6.11 12.80
N ILE A 130 -23.92 5.58 12.89
CA ILE A 130 -23.59 4.25 12.34
C ILE A 130 -24.48 3.18 12.97
N LYS A 131 -24.58 3.12 14.31
CA LYS A 131 -25.40 2.08 14.97
C LYS A 131 -26.89 2.19 14.65
N ALA A 132 -27.37 3.35 14.23
CA ALA A 132 -28.78 3.54 13.86
C ALA A 132 -29.11 2.87 12.51
N GLU A 133 -28.11 2.71 11.64
CA GLU A 133 -28.24 1.99 10.37
C GLU A 133 -28.23 0.46 10.55
N ILE A 134 -27.65 -0.04 11.65
CA ILE A 134 -27.48 -1.48 11.89
C ILE A 134 -28.80 -2.11 12.41
N PRO A 135 -29.31 -3.19 11.78
CA PRO A 135 -30.49 -3.90 12.27
C PRO A 135 -30.29 -4.59 13.63
N ASP A 136 -31.40 -4.88 14.32
CA ASP A 136 -31.37 -5.64 15.58
C ASP A 136 -30.80 -7.05 15.39
N GLY A 137 -29.85 -7.43 16.24
CA GLY A 137 -29.23 -8.75 16.23
C GLY A 137 -28.23 -8.98 15.10
N VAL A 138 -27.81 -7.91 14.41
CA VAL A 138 -26.84 -7.96 13.30
C VAL A 138 -25.57 -7.19 13.66
N TYR A 139 -24.45 -7.65 13.11
CA TYR A 139 -23.16 -6.95 13.13
C TYR A 139 -22.88 -6.31 11.77
N GLY A 140 -22.23 -5.15 11.80
CA GLY A 140 -21.78 -4.43 10.62
C GLY A 140 -20.27 -4.29 10.58
N TRP A 141 -19.62 -4.59 9.46
CA TRP A 141 -18.22 -4.24 9.23
C TRP A 141 -18.05 -2.72 9.27
N ILE A 142 -17.01 -2.28 9.98
CA ILE A 142 -16.54 -0.89 10.00
C ILE A 142 -15.09 -0.84 9.51
N GLY A 143 -14.60 0.35 9.18
CA GLY A 143 -13.27 0.56 8.57
C GLY A 143 -12.08 0.34 9.51
N LEU A 144 -12.29 -0.40 10.61
CA LEU A 144 -11.30 -0.73 11.63
C LEU A 144 -10.63 -2.05 11.27
N TYR A 145 -9.31 -2.11 11.28
CA TYR A 145 -8.56 -3.34 11.01
C TYR A 145 -7.27 -3.38 11.82
N LEU A 146 -6.81 -4.58 12.13
CA LEU A 146 -5.55 -4.82 12.79
C LEU A 146 -4.46 -5.03 11.75
N ASP A 147 -3.51 -4.10 11.70
CA ASP A 147 -2.34 -4.22 10.84
C ASP A 147 -1.24 -4.96 11.60
N THR A 148 -1.16 -6.28 11.38
CA THR A 148 -0.27 -7.17 12.14
C THR A 148 1.14 -7.25 11.56
N TRP A 149 1.31 -7.08 10.24
CA TRP A 149 2.62 -7.19 9.58
C TRP A 149 2.80 -6.09 8.55
N LYS A 150 4.00 -5.47 8.54
CA LYS A 150 4.35 -4.37 7.65
C LYS A 150 5.63 -4.70 6.90
N TRP A 151 5.76 -4.14 5.69
CA TRP A 151 7.02 -4.15 4.99
C TRP A 151 7.88 -2.96 5.42
N SER A 152 9.20 -3.13 5.38
CA SER A 152 10.17 -2.09 5.74
C SER A 152 10.08 -0.83 4.87
N ASP A 153 9.44 -0.94 3.71
CA ASP A 153 9.19 0.12 2.73
C ASP A 153 7.73 0.61 2.71
N GLY A 154 6.81 -0.01 3.47
CA GLY A 154 5.41 0.42 3.47
C GLY A 154 4.40 -0.58 4.08
N PRO A 155 3.11 -0.23 4.05
CA PRO A 155 2.05 -1.12 4.49
C PRO A 155 1.97 -2.41 3.65
N MET A 156 1.48 -3.48 4.26
CA MET A 156 1.23 -4.76 3.58
C MET A 156 -0.03 -4.66 2.72
N TYR A 157 0.09 -4.87 1.41
CA TYR A 157 -1.06 -4.97 0.50
C TYR A 157 -1.03 -6.28 -0.29
N GLY A 158 -2.14 -7.03 -0.25
CA GLY A 158 -2.58 -8.00 -1.26
C GLY A 158 -1.89 -9.37 -1.33
N PHE A 159 -0.58 -9.50 -1.04
CA PHE A 159 0.11 -10.80 -1.12
C PHE A 159 0.58 -11.27 0.25
N VAL A 160 0.12 -12.47 0.62
CA VAL A 160 0.49 -13.17 1.84
C VAL A 160 0.90 -14.58 1.47
N HIS A 161 2.07 -15.04 1.91
CA HIS A 161 2.58 -16.37 1.56
C HIS A 161 3.13 -17.11 2.78
N TRP A 162 2.44 -16.97 3.92
CA TRP A 162 2.79 -17.68 5.15
C TRP A 162 2.77 -19.20 4.98
N ALA A 163 3.69 -19.87 5.67
CA ALA A 163 3.63 -21.31 5.87
C ALA A 163 2.35 -21.68 6.64
N VAL A 164 1.90 -22.93 6.50
CA VAL A 164 0.71 -23.41 7.20
C VAL A 164 0.88 -23.24 8.72
N GLY A 165 -0.06 -22.54 9.34
CA GLY A 165 -0.04 -22.26 10.78
C GLY A 165 0.81 -21.05 11.17
N LYS A 166 1.39 -20.33 10.20
CA LYS A 166 2.11 -19.07 10.42
C LYS A 166 1.27 -17.84 10.04
N PRO A 167 1.57 -16.67 10.63
CA PRO A 167 2.49 -16.45 11.76
C PRO A 167 1.97 -17.14 13.03
N ASP A 168 2.87 -17.66 13.87
CA ASP A 168 2.51 -18.41 15.09
C ASP A 168 2.99 -17.77 16.40
N GLY A 169 3.73 -16.65 16.33
CA GLY A 169 4.63 -16.26 17.39
C GLY A 169 4.20 -15.09 18.26
N GLU A 170 4.18 -15.32 19.59
CA GLU A 170 4.01 -14.29 20.63
C GLU A 170 5.25 -13.37 20.80
N THR A 171 6.42 -13.82 20.35
CA THR A 171 7.70 -13.09 20.50
C THR A 171 8.45 -12.89 19.17
N GLN A 172 8.07 -13.64 18.15
CA GLN A 172 8.61 -13.58 16.80
C GLN A 172 7.95 -12.42 16.04
N ARG A 173 8.76 -11.43 15.64
CA ARG A 173 8.28 -10.19 15.02
C ARG A 173 8.92 -9.88 13.68
N CYS A 174 9.73 -10.79 13.14
CA CYS A 174 10.41 -10.58 11.87
C CYS A 174 10.13 -11.75 10.93
N GLY A 175 9.78 -11.44 9.68
CA GLY A 175 9.46 -12.42 8.66
C GLY A 175 10.71 -12.91 7.94
N VAL A 176 10.76 -14.21 7.69
CA VAL A 176 11.75 -14.85 6.83
C VAL A 176 11.06 -15.55 5.67
N ALA A 177 11.75 -15.66 4.53
CA ALA A 177 11.35 -16.55 3.45
C ALA A 177 12.20 -17.83 3.47
N THR A 178 11.57 -18.97 3.24
CA THR A 178 12.27 -20.26 3.07
C THR A 178 12.93 -20.33 1.68
N PHE A 179 14.11 -20.93 1.61
CA PHE A 179 14.84 -21.16 0.34
C PHE A 179 14.55 -22.51 -0.33
N ASP A 180 13.56 -23.25 0.17
CA ASP A 180 13.06 -24.41 -0.55
C ASP A 180 12.18 -24.00 -1.75
N SER A 181 11.66 -24.99 -2.48
CA SER A 181 10.82 -24.74 -3.65
C SER A 181 9.48 -24.06 -3.34
N SER A 182 9.08 -23.97 -2.07
CA SER A 182 7.79 -23.39 -1.65
C SER A 182 7.88 -21.88 -1.46
N GLY A 183 9.05 -21.37 -1.04
CA GLY A 183 9.26 -19.93 -0.83
C GLY A 183 8.37 -19.30 0.25
N VAL A 184 7.73 -20.12 1.09
CA VAL A 184 6.78 -19.69 2.11
C VAL A 184 7.45 -18.84 3.18
N TRP A 185 6.63 -18.07 3.89
CA TRP A 185 7.09 -17.17 4.93
C TRP A 185 6.91 -17.79 6.31
N ASP A 186 7.81 -17.43 7.20
CA ASP A 186 7.83 -17.87 8.59
C ASP A 186 8.21 -16.68 9.49
N ASP A 187 7.79 -16.68 10.74
CA ASP A 187 8.06 -15.64 11.72
C ASP A 187 9.13 -16.09 12.73
N TRP A 188 10.15 -15.24 12.91
CA TRP A 188 11.32 -15.50 13.75
C TRP A 188 11.64 -14.33 14.69
N ALA A 189 12.42 -14.63 15.73
CA ALA A 189 12.99 -13.61 16.61
C ALA A 189 13.97 -12.71 15.84
N CYS A 190 13.74 -11.40 15.89
CA CYS A 190 14.44 -10.42 15.06
C CYS A 190 15.95 -10.34 15.29
N ASP A 191 16.46 -10.85 16.41
CA ASP A 191 17.87 -10.85 16.80
C ASP A 191 18.67 -12.05 16.26
N GLU A 192 18.02 -12.97 15.56
CA GLU A 192 18.68 -14.11 14.92
C GLU A 192 19.58 -13.71 13.74
N MET A 193 20.77 -14.31 13.68
CA MET A 193 21.73 -14.09 12.61
C MET A 193 21.32 -14.88 11.36
N LYS A 194 20.75 -14.21 10.35
CA LYS A 194 20.36 -14.80 9.06
C LYS A 194 20.80 -13.91 7.88
N PRO A 195 20.99 -14.49 6.67
CA PRO A 195 21.10 -13.69 5.44
C PRO A 195 19.81 -12.88 5.23
N PHE A 196 19.84 -11.86 4.38
CA PHE A 196 18.70 -11.01 4.08
C PHE A 196 18.54 -10.79 2.57
N ILE A 197 17.30 -10.56 2.13
CA ILE A 197 16.95 -10.20 0.76
C ILE A 197 16.60 -8.71 0.73
N CYS A 198 17.13 -7.99 -0.25
CA CYS A 198 16.77 -6.59 -0.50
C CYS A 198 16.08 -6.46 -1.86
N HIS A 199 15.13 -5.52 -1.95
CA HIS A 199 14.65 -5.00 -3.23
C HIS A 199 15.13 -3.55 -3.39
N HIS A 200 15.18 -3.09 -4.63
CA HIS A 200 15.26 -1.67 -4.93
C HIS A 200 14.12 -1.38 -5.90
N ASP A 201 13.29 -0.41 -5.56
CA ASP A 201 12.37 0.12 -6.56
C ASP A 201 13.20 0.92 -7.55
N SER A 202 12.99 0.68 -8.84
CA SER A 202 13.43 1.67 -9.82
C SER A 202 12.62 2.94 -9.56
N PRO A 203 13.23 4.14 -9.50
CA PRO A 203 12.50 5.38 -9.28
C PRO A 203 11.29 5.44 -10.23
N PRO A 204 10.08 5.84 -9.76
CA PRO A 204 8.93 5.95 -10.63
C PRO A 204 9.25 6.99 -11.70
N PHE A 205 9.51 6.55 -12.93
CA PHE A 205 9.65 7.44 -14.07
C PHE A 205 8.29 7.55 -14.75
N THR A 206 7.71 8.74 -14.75
CA THR A 206 6.54 9.05 -15.56
C THR A 206 7.01 9.39 -16.98
N THR A 207 6.57 8.59 -17.96
CA THR A 207 6.81 8.92 -19.38
C THR A 207 5.68 9.82 -19.86
N GLN A 208 6.00 11.07 -20.18
CA GLN A 208 5.05 11.99 -20.82
C GLN A 208 5.41 12.17 -22.30
N VAL A 209 4.40 12.11 -23.17
CA VAL A 209 4.57 12.36 -24.61
C VAL A 209 4.04 13.74 -24.92
N VAL A 210 4.94 14.66 -25.28
CA VAL A 210 4.60 16.02 -25.68
C VAL A 210 4.65 16.12 -27.21
N LYS A 211 3.62 16.73 -27.80
CA LYS A 211 3.63 17.09 -29.22
C LYS A 211 4.26 18.48 -29.37
N LEU A 212 5.32 18.58 -30.16
CA LEU A 212 5.97 19.84 -30.47
C LEU A 212 5.53 20.33 -31.85
N LYS A 213 5.10 21.58 -31.92
CA LYS A 213 4.82 22.29 -33.17
C LYS A 213 5.80 23.44 -33.29
N LEU A 214 6.60 23.44 -34.34
CA LEU A 214 7.58 24.48 -34.63
C LEU A 214 7.05 25.35 -35.76
N VAL A 215 7.08 26.67 -35.55
CA VAL A 215 6.63 27.66 -36.54
C VAL A 215 7.85 28.48 -36.95
N GLY A 216 8.23 28.41 -38.22
CA GLY A 216 9.40 29.11 -38.74
C GLY A 216 9.35 29.28 -40.26
N ASN A 217 10.18 30.19 -40.77
CA ASN A 217 10.29 30.53 -42.20
C ASN A 217 11.47 29.85 -42.91
N ALA A 218 12.12 28.88 -42.25
CA ALA A 218 13.43 28.36 -42.66
C ALA A 218 13.33 27.05 -43.44
N THR A 219 14.22 26.89 -44.42
CA THR A 219 14.48 25.65 -45.19
C THR A 219 15.28 24.60 -44.39
N LEU A 220 15.17 24.62 -43.05
CA LEU A 220 15.94 23.76 -42.16
C LEU A 220 15.30 22.37 -42.13
N ASP A 221 16.10 21.33 -42.37
CA ASP A 221 15.64 19.95 -42.21
C ASP A 221 15.60 19.59 -40.71
N LEU A 222 14.38 19.53 -40.17
CA LEU A 222 14.14 19.18 -38.76
C LEU A 222 14.43 17.71 -38.44
N ASN A 223 14.64 16.85 -39.44
CA ASN A 223 15.04 15.46 -39.24
C ASN A 223 16.56 15.25 -39.36
N ASP A 224 17.35 16.32 -39.56
CA ASP A 224 18.81 16.24 -39.51
C ASP A 224 19.28 15.86 -38.09
N PRO A 225 20.19 14.88 -37.94
CA PRO A 225 20.65 14.42 -36.62
C PRO A 225 21.26 15.51 -35.73
N ALA A 226 21.98 16.47 -36.31
CA ALA A 226 22.60 17.56 -35.55
C ALA A 226 21.54 18.58 -35.11
N VAL A 227 20.55 18.86 -35.95
CA VAL A 227 19.40 19.70 -35.58
C VAL A 227 18.61 19.07 -34.43
N LEU A 228 18.31 17.77 -34.53
CA LEU A 228 17.58 17.03 -33.50
C LEU A 228 18.31 16.99 -32.15
N GLU A 229 19.63 16.82 -32.14
CA GLU A 229 20.40 16.82 -30.89
C GLU A 229 20.46 18.22 -30.27
N ASN A 230 20.72 19.26 -31.06
CA ASN A 230 20.71 20.65 -30.58
C ASN A 230 19.36 21.05 -29.98
N MET A 231 18.25 20.68 -30.64
CA MET A 231 16.91 20.95 -30.13
C MET A 231 16.62 20.21 -28.82
N LYS A 232 17.08 18.96 -28.72
CA LYS A 232 16.92 18.16 -27.50
C LYS A 232 17.72 18.76 -26.34
N GLU A 233 18.94 19.22 -26.57
CA GLU A 233 19.76 19.90 -25.56
C GLU A 233 19.11 21.20 -25.08
N GLU A 234 18.57 22.01 -26.00
CA GLU A 234 17.85 23.25 -25.67
C GLU A 234 16.60 22.98 -24.84
N LEU A 235 15.79 21.99 -25.22
CA LEU A 235 14.61 21.57 -24.45
C LEU A 235 14.98 21.07 -23.06
N GLN A 236 16.07 20.29 -22.93
CA GLN A 236 16.58 19.84 -21.64
C GLN A 236 17.00 21.02 -20.76
N LEU A 237 17.66 22.04 -21.35
CA LEU A 237 18.07 23.22 -20.62
C LEU A 237 16.88 24.04 -20.11
N GLN A 238 15.85 24.23 -20.95
CA GLN A 238 14.64 24.96 -20.57
C GLN A 238 13.86 24.27 -19.46
N LEU A 239 13.72 22.95 -19.52
CA LEU A 239 13.06 22.17 -18.45
C LEU A 239 13.79 22.34 -17.10
N LYS A 240 15.13 22.29 -17.11
CA LYS A 240 15.94 22.54 -15.90
C LYS A 240 15.74 23.94 -15.34
N GLN A 241 15.61 24.96 -16.19
CA GLN A 241 15.37 26.34 -15.75
C GLN A 241 13.97 26.55 -15.16
N GLN A 242 12.99 25.75 -15.57
CA GLN A 242 11.61 25.82 -15.09
C GLN A 242 11.39 25.07 -13.76
N GLY A 243 12.44 24.51 -13.16
CA GLY A 243 12.36 23.83 -11.87
C GLY A 243 11.95 22.36 -11.94
N GLU A 244 11.88 21.78 -13.15
CA GLU A 244 11.74 20.34 -13.31
C GLU A 244 13.04 19.64 -12.88
N ALA A 245 12.92 18.51 -12.17
CA ALA A 245 14.01 17.84 -11.48
C ALA A 245 15.20 17.52 -12.41
N ALA A 246 16.42 17.50 -11.83
CA ALA A 246 17.69 17.36 -12.54
C ALA A 246 17.85 16.07 -13.40
N ASP A 247 16.93 15.10 -13.30
CA ASP A 247 17.01 13.76 -13.88
C ASP A 247 16.11 13.52 -15.11
N VAL A 248 15.55 14.58 -15.74
CA VAL A 248 14.71 14.42 -16.95
C VAL A 248 15.53 13.96 -18.16
N LYS A 249 15.21 12.77 -18.67
CA LYS A 249 15.79 12.21 -19.91
C LYS A 249 14.85 12.42 -21.10
N LEU A 250 15.28 13.21 -22.08
CA LEU A 250 14.55 13.41 -23.33
C LEU A 250 14.96 12.41 -24.41
N SER A 251 14.00 11.97 -25.22
CA SER A 251 14.24 11.18 -26.42
C SER A 251 13.20 11.48 -27.50
N TRP A 252 13.61 11.36 -28.76
CA TRP A 252 12.71 11.55 -29.90
C TRP A 252 11.92 10.27 -30.19
N LYS A 253 10.60 10.40 -30.33
CA LYS A 253 9.74 9.31 -30.77
C LYS A 253 9.70 9.28 -32.30
N LYS A 254 10.27 8.24 -32.90
CA LYS A 254 10.14 7.99 -34.34
C LYS A 254 8.74 7.47 -34.68
N GLN A 255 8.21 7.91 -35.81
CA GLN A 255 6.98 7.37 -36.38
C GLN A 255 7.28 6.13 -37.24
N GLN A 256 6.24 5.52 -37.80
CA GLN A 256 6.36 4.30 -38.61
C GLN A 256 7.25 4.48 -39.85
N ASP A 257 7.32 5.70 -40.40
CA ASP A 257 8.17 6.06 -41.53
C ASP A 257 9.63 6.38 -41.15
N GLY A 258 9.97 6.27 -39.86
CA GLY A 258 11.29 6.56 -39.32
C GLY A 258 11.58 8.04 -39.08
N LYS A 259 10.67 8.95 -39.43
CA LYS A 259 10.80 10.40 -39.20
C LYS A 259 10.26 10.80 -37.82
N ILE A 260 10.70 11.96 -37.36
CA ILE A 260 10.28 12.56 -36.08
C ILE A 260 9.36 13.75 -36.34
N PHE A 261 9.76 14.63 -37.27
CA PHE A 261 9.00 15.80 -37.66
C PHE A 261 8.36 15.61 -39.03
N HIS A 262 7.11 16.02 -39.13
CA HIS A 262 6.31 16.05 -40.35
C HIS A 262 5.87 17.48 -40.61
N GLN A 263 5.90 17.88 -41.88
CA GLN A 263 5.34 19.15 -42.29
C GLN A 263 3.81 19.03 -42.20
N GLU A 264 3.18 19.94 -41.47
CA GLU A 264 1.73 20.04 -41.39
C GLU A 264 1.23 20.60 -42.74
N GLU A 265 0.33 19.87 -43.41
CA GLU A 265 -0.31 20.28 -44.67
C GLU A 265 -1.31 21.43 -44.48
#